data_AF-A0A1G4IED9-F1
#
_entry.id   AF-A0A1G4IED9-F1
#
_cell.length_a   1.000
_cell.length_b   1.000
_cell.length_c   1.000
_cell.angle_alpha   90.00
_cell.angle_beta   90.00
_cell.angle_gamma   90.00
#
_symmetry.space_group_name_H-M   'P 1'
#
loop_
_entity.id
_entity.type
_entity.pdbx_description
1 polymer ?
#
loop_
_entity_poly.entity_id
_entity_poly.type
_entity_poly.pdbx_seq_one_letter_code
_entity_poly.pdbx_strand_id
1 'polypeptide(L)'
;MTRDAAVSCSICCCVYLLTGFFGYAEFGPTVEGSVLKLYDPYANPVFFVCFVGIIVKLCAGFSLNMLACRTALFQVLRWDLDTMSYVRHSIVSVSFAVGSLVLGLFVPDINVIFGLVGAFCGGFIGFIFPALFIMYAGGWTRQSVGWVQYILTYVLLILGVVAIVFGTSASVYYTIKRYS
;
A
#
# COMPACT_ATOMS: atom_id res chain seq x y z
N MET A 1 3.73 16.44 16.30
CA MET A 1 3.05 15.70 15.22
C MET A 1 3.75 15.84 13.87
N THR A 2 3.82 17.01 13.23
CA THR A 2 4.45 17.14 11.89
C THR A 2 5.96 16.87 11.90
N ARG A 3 6.68 17.32 12.94
CA ARG A 3 8.11 17.05 13.11
C ARG A 3 8.40 15.55 13.26
N ASP A 4 7.60 14.86 14.06
CA ASP A 4 7.77 13.42 14.33
C ASP A 4 7.45 12.58 13.08
N ALA A 5 6.44 13.00 12.31
CA ALA A 5 6.13 12.44 11.00
C ALA A 5 7.28 12.66 10.00
N ALA A 6 7.88 13.86 9.96
CA ALA A 6 9.00 14.14 9.07
C ALA A 6 10.24 13.29 9.40
N VAL A 7 10.55 13.13 10.68
CA VAL A 7 11.68 12.29 11.14
C VAL A 7 11.45 10.81 10.82
N SER A 8 10.24 10.30 11.05
CA SER A 8 9.94 8.89 10.72
C SER A 8 9.98 8.64 9.20
N CYS A 9 9.41 9.52 8.39
CA CYS A 9 9.47 9.41 6.93
C CYS A 9 10.91 9.49 6.39
N SER A 10 11.76 10.35 6.94
CA SER A 10 13.16 10.46 6.50
C SER A 10 13.95 9.20 6.86
N ILE A 11 13.75 8.64 8.06
CA ILE A 11 14.37 7.38 8.45
C ILE A 11 13.92 6.24 7.54
N CYS A 12 12.61 6.12 7.26
CA CYS A 12 12.08 5.11 6.32
C CYS A 12 12.68 5.27 4.92
N CYS A 13 12.79 6.50 4.43
CA CYS A 13 13.42 6.81 3.15
C CYS A 13 14.88 6.33 3.11
N CYS A 14 15.67 6.67 4.13
CA CYS A 14 17.06 6.22 4.23
C CYS A 14 17.17 4.70 4.23
N VAL A 15 16.35 4.00 5.02
CA VAL A 15 16.37 2.53 5.08
C VAL A 15 16.01 1.93 3.72
N TYR A 16 14.98 2.41 3.04
CA TYR A 16 14.59 1.92 1.72
C TYR A 16 15.66 2.17 0.66
N LEU A 17 16.30 3.35 0.68
CA LEU A 17 17.42 3.65 -0.22
C LEU A 17 18.61 2.73 0.01
N LEU A 18 18.99 2.50 1.27
CA LEU A 18 20.09 1.60 1.61
C LEU A 18 19.76 0.15 1.21
N THR A 19 18.57 -0.35 1.53
CA THR A 19 18.14 -1.70 1.14
C THR A 19 18.10 -1.87 -0.37
N GLY A 20 17.60 -0.87 -1.11
CA GLY A 20 17.58 -0.91 -2.57
C GLY A 20 18.98 -0.86 -3.18
N PHE A 21 19.85 0.02 -2.67
CA PHE A 21 21.22 0.16 -3.15
C PHE A 21 22.05 -1.11 -2.91
N PHE A 22 22.09 -1.63 -1.68
CA PHE A 22 22.84 -2.84 -1.37
C PHE A 22 22.25 -4.08 -2.07
N GLY A 23 20.92 -4.19 -2.14
CA GLY A 23 20.27 -5.28 -2.87
C GLY A 23 20.61 -5.28 -4.37
N TYR A 24 20.68 -4.10 -4.99
CA TYR A 24 21.11 -4.00 -6.39
C TYR A 24 22.62 -4.21 -6.56
N ALA A 25 23.44 -3.76 -5.63
CA ALA A 25 24.89 -3.96 -5.68
C ALA A 25 25.31 -5.44 -5.61
N GLU A 26 24.55 -6.27 -4.90
CA GLU A 26 24.85 -7.70 -4.73
C GLU A 26 24.45 -8.54 -5.96
N PHE A 27 23.25 -8.33 -6.50
CA PHE A 27 22.71 -9.16 -7.60
C PHE A 27 22.79 -8.52 -8.99
N GLY A 28 23.09 -7.22 -9.06
CA GLY A 28 23.19 -6.47 -10.31
C GLY A 28 21.90 -6.54 -11.15
N PRO A 29 22.00 -6.73 -12.48
CA PRO A 29 20.84 -6.69 -13.39
C PRO A 29 19.90 -7.90 -13.26
N THR A 30 20.21 -8.89 -12.41
CA THR A 30 19.39 -10.10 -12.25
C THR A 30 18.21 -9.93 -11.28
N VAL A 31 18.10 -8.77 -10.62
CA VAL A 31 17.02 -8.49 -9.67
C VAL A 31 15.67 -8.40 -10.39
N GLU A 32 14.92 -9.49 -10.41
CA GLU A 32 13.55 -9.52 -10.91
C GLU A 32 12.55 -9.37 -9.77
N GLY A 33 12.09 -8.14 -9.54
CA GLY A 33 10.89 -7.86 -8.76
C GLY A 33 11.00 -8.05 -7.24
N SER A 34 11.30 -9.27 -6.78
CA SER A 34 11.51 -9.59 -5.37
C SER A 34 12.94 -10.08 -5.16
N VAL A 35 13.76 -9.26 -4.49
CA VAL A 35 15.15 -9.60 -4.12
C VAL A 35 15.20 -10.86 -3.26
N LEU A 36 14.15 -11.12 -2.47
CA LEU A 36 14.10 -12.27 -1.57
C LEU A 36 14.16 -13.62 -2.31
N LYS A 37 13.70 -13.69 -3.55
CA LYS A 37 13.76 -14.92 -4.35
C LYS A 37 15.18 -15.28 -4.81
N LEU A 38 16.10 -14.31 -4.80
CA LEU A 38 17.49 -14.52 -5.23
C LEU A 38 18.39 -15.02 -4.10
N TYR A 39 17.96 -14.88 -2.84
CA TYR A 39 18.69 -15.40 -1.69
C TYR A 39 18.35 -16.88 -1.44
N ASP A 40 19.37 -17.73 -1.42
CA ASP A 40 19.22 -19.13 -1.00
C ASP A 40 19.26 -19.23 0.54
N PRO A 41 18.17 -19.68 1.20
CA PRO A 41 18.11 -19.77 2.66
C PRO A 41 19.10 -20.77 3.26
N TYR A 42 19.58 -21.76 2.49
CA TYR A 42 20.51 -22.79 2.98
C TYR A 42 21.98 -22.43 2.78
N ALA A 43 22.28 -21.38 2.03
CA ALA A 43 23.65 -20.97 1.75
C ALA A 43 24.38 -20.48 3.01
N ASN A 44 23.68 -19.76 3.91
CA ASN A 44 24.25 -19.29 5.17
C ASN A 44 23.21 -19.27 6.30
N PRO A 45 23.61 -19.56 7.56
CA PRO A 45 22.70 -19.55 8.70
C PRO A 45 22.10 -18.16 8.97
N VAL A 46 22.78 -17.09 8.58
CA VAL A 46 22.28 -15.70 8.70
C VAL A 46 21.03 -15.51 7.84
N PHE A 47 21.06 -15.95 6.57
CA PHE A 47 19.90 -15.85 5.68
C PHE A 47 18.73 -16.67 6.21
N PHE A 48 18.98 -17.87 6.74
CA PHE A 48 17.93 -18.69 7.37
C PHE A 48 17.18 -17.92 8.48
N VAL A 49 17.90 -17.27 9.40
CA VAL A 49 17.29 -16.47 10.47
C VAL A 49 16.51 -15.28 9.91
N CYS A 50 17.05 -14.59 8.90
CA CYS A 50 16.36 -13.49 8.23
C CYS A 50 15.05 -13.95 7.57
N PHE A 51 15.04 -15.10 6.90
CA PHE A 51 13.83 -15.68 6.29
C PHE A 51 12.76 -16.00 7.34
N VAL A 52 13.14 -16.63 8.46
CA VAL A 52 12.21 -16.88 9.57
C VAL A 52 11.64 -15.57 10.12
N GLY A 53 12.49 -14.55 10.29
CA GLY A 53 12.05 -13.22 10.73
C GLY A 53 11.05 -12.58 9.77
N ILE A 54 11.28 -12.69 8.45
CA ILE A 54 10.35 -12.21 7.42
C ILE A 54 9.02 -12.97 7.49
N ILE A 55 9.04 -14.29 7.65
CA ILE A 55 7.81 -15.09 7.78
C ILE A 55 6.99 -14.63 8.98
N VAL A 56 7.62 -14.49 10.15
CA VAL A 56 6.95 -14.01 11.37
C VAL A 56 6.39 -12.60 11.17
N LYS A 57 7.17 -11.70 10.55
CA LYS A 57 6.72 -10.34 10.22
C LYS A 57 5.49 -10.35 9.30
N LEU A 58 5.49 -11.17 8.26
CA LEU A 58 4.38 -11.28 7.32
C LEU A 58 3.11 -11.83 8.00
N CYS A 59 3.25 -12.85 8.86
CA CYS A 59 2.13 -13.39 9.64
C CYS A 59 1.50 -12.33 10.57
N ALA A 60 2.35 -11.60 11.31
CA ALA A 60 1.89 -10.52 12.18
C ALA A 60 1.26 -9.36 11.39
N GLY A 61 1.90 -8.94 10.29
CA GLY A 61 1.41 -7.86 9.43
C GLY A 61 0.06 -8.19 8.79
N PHE A 62 -0.11 -9.42 8.29
CA PHE A 62 -1.38 -9.87 7.73
C PHE A 62 -2.51 -9.86 8.77
N SER A 63 -2.23 -10.32 9.99
CA SER A 63 -3.19 -10.35 11.08
C SER A 63 -3.68 -8.94 11.46
N LEU A 64 -2.74 -7.98 11.56
CA LEU A 64 -3.07 -6.59 11.85
C LEU A 64 -3.85 -5.93 10.71
N ASN A 65 -3.49 -6.20 9.46
CA ASN A 65 -4.19 -5.66 8.29
C ASN A 65 -5.62 -6.22 8.20
N MET A 66 -5.81 -7.51 8.46
CA MET A 66 -7.14 -8.15 8.51
C MET A 66 -8.05 -7.47 9.54
N LEU A 67 -7.51 -7.14 10.72
CA LEU A 67 -8.24 -6.41 11.75
C LEU A 67 -8.66 -5.01 11.27
N ALA A 68 -7.76 -4.27 10.64
CA ALA A 68 -8.05 -2.94 10.10
C ALA A 68 -9.12 -2.99 9.00
N CYS A 69 -9.02 -3.93 8.06
CA CYS A 69 -10.02 -4.14 7.01
C CYS A 69 -11.40 -4.44 7.59
N ARG A 70 -11.46 -5.29 8.61
CA ARG A 70 -12.72 -5.64 9.29
C ARG A 70 -13.37 -4.43 9.94
N THR A 71 -12.61 -3.64 10.69
CA THR A 71 -13.13 -2.43 11.35
C THR A 71 -13.61 -1.40 10.32
N ALA A 72 -12.86 -1.18 9.25
CA ALA A 72 -13.26 -0.27 8.17
C ALA A 72 -14.57 -0.71 7.51
N LEU A 73 -14.75 -2.02 7.26
CA LEU A 73 -15.96 -2.54 6.64
C LEU A 73 -17.19 -2.37 7.55
N PHE A 74 -17.06 -2.59 8.86
CA PHE A 74 -18.16 -2.37 9.80
C PHE A 74 -18.56 -0.90 9.90
N GLN A 75 -17.59 0.02 9.83
CA GLN A 75 -17.85 1.46 9.78
C GLN A 75 -18.59 1.87 8.51
N VAL A 76 -18.19 1.34 7.35
CA VAL A 76 -18.85 1.63 6.06
C VAL A 76 -20.28 1.09 6.02
N LEU A 77 -20.50 -0.13 6.54
CA LEU A 77 -21.83 -0.76 6.58
C LEU A 77 -22.73 -0.22 7.71
N ARG A 78 -22.23 0.73 8.52
CA ARG A 78 -22.91 1.26 9.71
C ARG A 78 -23.46 0.16 10.62
N TRP A 79 -22.77 -0.98 10.68
CA TRP A 79 -23.17 -2.06 11.58
C TRP A 79 -22.69 -1.75 12.99
N ASP A 80 -23.63 -1.81 13.93
CA ASP A 80 -23.36 -1.59 15.34
C ASP A 80 -22.51 -2.74 15.88
N LEU A 81 -21.28 -2.43 16.31
CA LEU A 81 -20.29 -3.43 16.70
C LEU A 81 -20.73 -4.21 17.96
N ASP A 82 -21.61 -3.64 18.78
CA ASP A 82 -22.05 -4.18 20.05
C ASP A 82 -23.21 -5.19 19.96
N THR A 83 -23.97 -5.21 18.85
CA THR A 83 -25.16 -6.08 18.70
C THR A 83 -24.98 -7.24 17.73
N MET A 84 -23.82 -7.34 17.08
CA MET A 84 -23.58 -8.28 16.00
C MET A 84 -23.08 -9.64 16.52
N SER A 85 -23.75 -10.72 16.10
CA SER A 85 -23.39 -12.09 16.51
C SER A 85 -21.96 -12.46 16.09
N TYR A 86 -21.20 -13.11 16.99
CA TYR A 86 -19.85 -13.65 16.75
C TYR A 86 -19.73 -14.45 15.43
N VAL A 87 -20.80 -15.13 15.03
CA VAL A 87 -20.85 -15.90 13.78
C VAL A 87 -20.71 -15.00 12.56
N ARG A 88 -21.35 -13.82 12.56
CA ARG A 88 -21.29 -12.88 11.44
C ARG A 88 -19.90 -12.25 11.32
N HIS A 89 -19.25 -11.96 12.45
CA HIS A 89 -17.85 -11.51 12.46
C HIS A 89 -16.90 -12.56 11.89
N SER A 90 -17.12 -13.84 12.25
CA SER A 90 -16.33 -14.96 11.76
C SER A 90 -16.49 -15.14 10.25
N ILE A 91 -17.71 -15.11 9.72
CA ILE A 91 -17.98 -15.25 8.28
C ILE A 91 -17.27 -14.17 7.46
N VAL A 92 -17.37 -12.90 7.87
CA VAL A 92 -16.70 -11.79 7.17
C VAL A 92 -15.19 -11.99 7.18
N SER A 93 -14.59 -12.27 8.34
CA SER A 93 -13.15 -12.47 8.45
C SER A 93 -12.65 -13.67 7.63
N VAL A 94 -13.40 -14.77 7.63
CA VAL A 94 -13.07 -15.97 6.85
C VAL A 94 -13.18 -15.67 5.36
N SER A 95 -14.20 -14.94 4.91
CA SER A 95 -14.31 -14.55 3.50
C SER A 95 -13.14 -13.69 3.02
N PHE A 96 -12.64 -12.76 3.85
CA PHE A 96 -11.44 -11.99 3.53
C PHE A 96 -10.19 -12.86 3.48
N ALA A 97 -10.00 -13.77 4.44
CA ALA A 97 -8.87 -14.69 4.46
C ALA A 97 -8.89 -15.60 3.20
N VAL A 98 -10.02 -16.23 2.91
CA VAL A 98 -10.18 -17.08 1.71
C VAL A 98 -9.97 -16.26 0.44
N GLY A 99 -10.57 -15.07 0.34
CA GLY A 99 -10.37 -14.19 -0.81
C GLY A 99 -8.90 -13.82 -1.02
N SER A 100 -8.18 -13.48 0.06
CA SER A 100 -6.75 -13.18 -0.02
C SER A 100 -5.89 -14.39 -0.43
N LEU A 101 -6.25 -15.59 0.04
CA LEU A 101 -5.57 -16.84 -0.32
C LEU A 101 -5.77 -17.15 -1.81
N VAL A 102 -7.01 -17.04 -2.29
CA VAL A 102 -7.37 -17.27 -3.69
C VAL A 102 -6.62 -16.28 -4.60
N LEU A 103 -6.61 -14.98 -4.26
CA LEU A 103 -5.87 -13.98 -5.03
C LEU A 103 -4.35 -14.25 -5.05
N GLY A 104 -3.77 -14.64 -3.91
CA GLY A 104 -2.36 -15.00 -3.83
C GLY A 104 -1.99 -16.24 -4.64
N LEU A 105 -2.91 -17.18 -4.81
CA LEU A 105 -2.70 -18.39 -5.61
C LEU A 105 -2.78 -18.13 -7.12
N PHE A 106 -3.67 -17.22 -7.54
CA PHE A 106 -3.85 -16.88 -8.96
C PHE A 106 -2.86 -15.82 -9.48
N VAL A 107 -2.37 -14.92 -8.63
CA VAL A 107 -1.45 -13.84 -9.03
C VAL A 107 -0.14 -13.95 -8.24
N PRO A 108 0.85 -14.70 -8.75
CA PRO A 108 2.12 -14.92 -8.06
C PRO A 108 3.09 -13.73 -8.14
N ASP A 109 2.75 -12.70 -8.93
CA ASP A 109 3.59 -11.52 -9.15
C ASP A 109 3.23 -10.36 -8.21
N ILE A 110 4.03 -10.23 -7.16
CA ILE A 110 3.87 -9.20 -6.13
C ILE A 110 4.01 -7.78 -6.72
N ASN A 111 4.85 -7.59 -7.75
CA ASN A 111 5.05 -6.26 -8.36
C ASN A 111 3.81 -5.71 -9.03
N VAL A 112 3.03 -6.58 -9.68
CA VAL A 112 1.77 -6.18 -10.33
C VAL A 112 0.79 -5.68 -9.28
N ILE A 113 0.64 -6.46 -8.20
CA ILE A 113 -0.28 -6.14 -7.11
C ILE A 113 0.18 -4.85 -6.40
N PHE A 114 1.46 -4.74 -6.04
CA PHE A 114 1.99 -3.55 -5.37
C PHE A 114 1.95 -2.31 -6.26
N GLY A 115 2.19 -2.45 -7.56
CA GLY A 115 2.06 -1.36 -8.53
C GLY A 115 0.61 -0.87 -8.65
N LEU A 116 -0.34 -1.79 -8.83
CA LEU A 116 -1.75 -1.45 -9.00
C LEU A 116 -2.37 -0.90 -7.72
N VAL A 117 -2.18 -1.58 -6.58
CA VAL A 117 -2.69 -1.14 -5.27
C VAL A 117 -2.01 0.16 -4.84
N GLY A 118 -0.71 0.30 -5.07
CA GLY A 118 0.04 1.52 -4.76
C GLY A 118 -0.43 2.72 -5.58
N ALA A 119 -0.61 2.55 -6.89
CA ALA A 119 -1.12 3.61 -7.77
C ALA A 119 -2.54 4.02 -7.39
N PHE A 120 -3.43 3.04 -7.15
CA PHE A 120 -4.82 3.30 -6.83
C PHE A 120 -4.99 3.89 -5.42
N CYS A 121 -4.65 3.12 -4.39
CA CYS A 121 -4.84 3.53 -3.00
C CYS A 121 -3.94 4.72 -2.63
N GLY A 122 -2.69 4.72 -3.07
CA GLY A 122 -1.76 5.83 -2.84
C GLY A 122 -2.19 7.11 -3.56
N GLY A 123 -2.75 7.00 -4.77
CA GLY A 123 -3.34 8.13 -5.48
C GLY A 123 -4.54 8.75 -4.75
N PHE A 124 -5.47 7.91 -4.28
CA PHE A 124 -6.64 8.39 -3.53
C PHE A 124 -6.25 9.00 -2.18
N ILE A 125 -5.46 8.29 -1.38
CA ILE A 125 -5.15 8.70 0.00
C ILE A 125 -4.09 9.81 0.03
N GLY A 126 -3.08 9.73 -0.82
CA GLY A 126 -1.98 10.68 -0.84
C GLY A 126 -2.31 12.00 -1.52
N PHE A 127 -3.17 11.98 -2.54
CA PHE A 127 -3.45 13.16 -3.36
C PHE A 127 -4.92 13.60 -3.35
N ILE A 128 -5.85 12.72 -3.72
CA ILE A 128 -7.25 13.12 -3.95
C ILE A 128 -7.96 13.50 -2.65
N PHE A 129 -7.92 12.64 -1.62
CA PHE A 129 -8.59 12.90 -0.35
C PHE A 129 -8.11 14.18 0.35
N PRO A 130 -6.80 14.45 0.54
CA PRO A 130 -6.38 15.70 1.18
C PRO A 130 -6.81 16.93 0.38
N ALA A 131 -6.79 16.88 -0.96
CA ALA A 131 -7.30 17.98 -1.79
C ALA A 131 -8.81 18.21 -1.58
N LEU A 132 -9.61 17.15 -1.56
CA LEU A 132 -11.04 17.23 -1.32
C LEU A 132 -11.37 17.72 0.10
N PHE A 133 -10.64 17.24 1.12
CA PHE A 133 -10.83 17.70 2.49
C PHE A 133 -10.58 19.21 2.61
N ILE A 134 -9.51 19.74 2.01
CA ILE A 134 -9.25 21.19 2.04
C ILE A 134 -10.32 21.99 1.29
N MET A 135 -10.85 21.45 0.19
CA MET A 135 -11.86 22.11 -0.64
C MET A 135 -13.27 22.12 0.02
N TYR A 136 -13.63 21.08 0.76
CA TYR A 136 -14.98 20.93 1.33
C TYR A 136 -15.07 21.22 2.84
N ALA A 137 -13.97 21.14 3.61
CA ALA A 137 -14.02 21.28 5.07
C ALA A 137 -13.86 22.73 5.58
N GLY A 138 -13.33 23.66 4.77
CA GLY A 138 -13.19 25.07 5.15
C GLY A 138 -13.95 25.94 4.16
N GLY A 139 -14.80 26.87 4.62
CA GLY A 139 -15.66 27.73 3.80
C GLY A 139 -14.94 28.37 2.61
N TRP A 140 -14.91 27.63 1.49
CA TRP A 140 -13.87 27.74 0.49
C TRP A 140 -14.18 28.89 -0.46
N THR A 141 -13.76 30.08 -0.04
CA THR A 141 -13.98 31.32 -0.79
C THR A 141 -12.64 31.79 -1.32
N ARG A 142 -12.58 32.20 -2.60
CA ARG A 142 -11.38 32.68 -3.33
C ARG A 142 -10.55 33.71 -2.55
N GLN A 143 -11.18 34.44 -1.63
CA GLN A 143 -10.57 35.47 -0.79
C GLN A 143 -9.93 34.96 0.52
N SER A 144 -10.27 33.77 1.02
CA SER A 144 -9.84 33.30 2.35
C SER A 144 -8.54 32.48 2.37
N VAL A 145 -8.18 31.82 1.25
CA VAL A 145 -7.03 30.89 1.16
C VAL A 145 -5.87 31.42 0.32
N GLY A 146 -6.06 32.54 -0.38
CA GLY A 146 -5.05 33.09 -1.29
C GLY A 146 -4.88 32.24 -2.57
N TRP A 147 -4.28 32.85 -3.60
CA TRP A 147 -4.15 32.22 -4.92
C TRP A 147 -3.26 30.99 -4.93
N VAL A 148 -2.20 30.98 -4.11
CA VAL A 148 -1.21 29.90 -4.10
C VAL A 148 -1.81 28.60 -3.58
N GLN A 149 -2.52 28.63 -2.45
CA GLN A 149 -3.15 27.42 -1.90
C GLN A 149 -4.28 26.92 -2.80
N TYR A 150 -5.02 27.82 -3.44
CA TYR A 150 -6.05 27.45 -4.41
C TYR A 150 -5.47 26.68 -5.59
N ILE A 151 -4.44 27.23 -6.25
CA ILE A 151 -3.79 26.59 -7.39
C ILE A 151 -3.16 25.26 -6.96
N LEU A 152 -2.47 25.24 -5.82
CA LEU A 152 -1.82 24.03 -5.31
C LEU A 152 -2.82 22.90 -5.08
N THR A 153 -4.00 23.20 -4.54
CA THR A 153 -5.05 22.20 -4.27
C THR A 153 -5.57 21.57 -5.57
N TYR A 154 -5.83 22.37 -6.62
CA TYR A 154 -6.23 21.85 -7.92
C TYR A 154 -5.12 21.06 -8.62
N VAL A 155 -3.88 21.55 -8.56
CA VAL A 155 -2.73 20.84 -9.12
C VAL A 155 -2.57 19.49 -8.44
N LEU A 156 -2.69 19.43 -7.12
CA LEU A 156 -2.58 18.21 -6.33
C LEU A 156 -3.69 17.20 -6.68
N LEU A 157 -4.92 17.68 -6.89
CA LEU A 157 -6.04 16.85 -7.36
C LEU A 157 -5.81 16.31 -8.77
N ILE A 158 -5.41 17.16 -9.73
CA ILE A 158 -5.14 16.75 -11.12
C ILE A 158 -3.99 15.76 -11.17
N LEU A 159 -2.89 16.03 -10.46
CA LEU A 159 -1.76 15.11 -10.36
C LEU A 159 -2.17 13.77 -9.75
N GLY A 160 -3.06 13.77 -8.76
CA GLY A 160 -3.63 12.54 -8.20
C GLY A 160 -4.38 11.71 -9.24
N VAL A 161 -5.25 12.35 -10.03
CA VAL A 161 -6.00 11.66 -11.10
C VAL A 161 -5.04 11.12 -12.17
N VAL A 162 -4.08 11.93 -12.61
CA VAL A 162 -3.04 11.52 -13.56
C VAL A 162 -2.26 10.32 -13.01
N ALA A 163 -1.81 10.37 -11.75
CA ALA A 163 -1.06 9.28 -11.12
C ALA A 163 -1.86 7.97 -11.08
N ILE A 164 -3.16 8.01 -10.79
CA ILE A 164 -4.02 6.82 -10.78
C ILE A 164 -4.19 6.26 -12.19
N VAL A 165 -4.49 7.11 -13.19
CA VAL A 165 -4.72 6.67 -14.57
C VAL A 165 -3.44 6.07 -15.16
N PHE A 166 -2.32 6.79 -15.06
CA PHE A 166 -1.02 6.33 -15.56
C PHE A 166 -0.52 5.12 -14.77
N GLY A 167 -0.61 5.12 -13.44
CA GLY A 167 -0.15 4.00 -12.63
C GLY A 167 -0.98 2.73 -12.83
N THR A 168 -2.30 2.85 -12.99
CA THR A 168 -3.16 1.69 -13.28
C THR A 168 -2.93 1.18 -14.71
N SER A 169 -2.85 2.08 -15.70
CA SER A 169 -2.58 1.69 -17.09
C SER A 169 -1.22 1.00 -17.25
N ALA A 170 -0.18 1.49 -16.59
CA ALA A 170 1.14 0.87 -16.59
C ALA A 170 1.10 -0.53 -15.95
N SER A 171 0.40 -0.68 -14.82
CA SER A 171 0.27 -1.98 -14.14
C SER A 171 -0.50 -2.99 -14.98
N VAL A 172 -1.59 -2.56 -15.64
CA VAL A 172 -2.39 -3.41 -16.54
C VAL A 172 -1.58 -3.79 -17.79
N TYR A 173 -0.87 -2.84 -18.40
CA TYR A 173 -0.02 -3.10 -19.56
C TYR A 173 1.09 -4.10 -19.25
N TYR A 174 1.76 -3.96 -18.10
CA TYR A 174 2.77 -4.91 -17.64
C TYR A 174 2.18 -6.31 -17.43
N THR A 175 0.97 -6.39 -16.89
CA THR A 175 0.26 -7.67 -16.71
C THR A 175 -0.03 -8.31 -18.06
N ILE A 176 -0.63 -7.59 -19.01
CA ILE A 176 -0.99 -8.12 -20.33
C ILE A 176 0.24 -8.61 -21.09
N LYS A 177 1.33 -7.83 -21.10
CA LYS A 177 2.57 -8.21 -21.78
C LYS A 177 3.23 -9.45 -21.18
N ARG A 178 2.94 -9.78 -19.93
CA ARG A 178 3.52 -10.93 -19.23
C ARG A 178 2.70 -12.23 -19.42
N TYR A 179 1.40 -12.12 -19.66
CA TYR A 179 0.49 -13.25 -19.90
C TYR A 179 0.17 -13.52 -21.38
N SER A 180 0.72 -12.71 -22.30
CA SER A 180 0.70 -12.95 -23.75
C SER A 180 2.00 -13.60 -24.21
#